data_AF-A0A4Q2UXI1-F1
#
_entry.id   AF-A0A4Q2UXI1-F1
#
_cell.length_a   1.000
_cell.length_b   1.000
_cell.length_c   1.000
_cell.angle_alpha   90.00
_cell.angle_beta   90.00
_cell.angle_gamma   90.00
#
_symmetry.space_group_name_H-M   'P 1'
#
loop_
_entity.id
_entity.type
_entity.pdbx_description
1 polymer ?
#
loop_
_entity_poly.entity_id
_entity_poly.type
_entity_poly.pdbx_seq_one_letter_code
_entity_poly.pdbx_strand_id
1 'polypeptide(L)'
;MASKKTHLPRRVGAQDAETHGTSLAQISQAGRWNQSVLCQAYLTHLPRQFMRIVAGFSASPGDYFLARAANEPPYVLQKQLWPWIEEWEPRFEARARRQCWAEGGLDDDDLAADGFLKLMRRLRIVLLPDLAVLQPRYPSLPFFAYAPFNGSEWDEFAVAVRSDAAGATEPLSLLVQRALPELSGV
;
A
#
# COMPACT_ATOMS: atom_id res chain seq x y z
N MET A 1 25.75 -14.65 20.05
CA MET A 1 24.85 -15.81 19.87
C MET A 1 23.40 -15.31 19.87
N ALA A 2 22.74 -15.23 18.72
CA ALA A 2 21.43 -14.58 18.60
C ALA A 2 20.29 -15.49 19.12
N SER A 3 19.78 -15.20 20.32
CA SER A 3 18.62 -15.86 20.95
C SER A 3 17.32 -15.78 20.11
N LYS A 4 17.25 -14.89 19.11
CA LYS A 4 16.02 -14.59 18.34
C LYS A 4 15.76 -15.47 17.10
N LYS A 5 16.63 -16.41 16.71
CA LYS A 5 16.42 -17.21 15.47
C LYS A 5 15.23 -18.17 15.58
N THR A 6 14.92 -18.69 16.78
CA THR A 6 13.84 -19.66 16.99
C THR A 6 12.44 -19.04 17.04
N HIS A 7 12.33 -17.73 17.32
CA HIS A 7 11.05 -17.03 17.42
C HIS A 7 10.60 -16.36 16.12
N LEU A 8 11.52 -16.11 15.19
CA LEU A 8 11.23 -15.44 13.93
C LEU A 8 10.16 -16.18 13.09
N PRO A 9 10.22 -17.50 12.87
CA PRO A 9 9.21 -18.21 12.09
C PRO A 9 7.82 -18.18 12.74
N ARG A 10 7.77 -18.19 14.09
CA ARG A 10 6.52 -18.09 14.85
C ARG A 10 5.86 -16.74 14.64
N ARG A 11 6.64 -15.66 14.70
CA ARG A 11 6.16 -14.30 14.44
C ARG A 11 5.68 -14.15 13.00
N VAL A 12 6.52 -14.53 12.04
CA VAL A 12 6.18 -14.41 10.61
C VAL A 12 4.93 -15.22 10.29
N GLY A 13 4.81 -16.46 10.77
CA GLY A 13 3.62 -17.28 10.54
C GLY A 13 2.34 -16.71 11.15
N ALA A 14 2.42 -16.12 12.35
CA ALA A 14 1.28 -15.46 12.98
C ALA A 14 0.83 -14.20 12.21
N GLN A 15 1.79 -13.37 11.77
CA GLN A 15 1.53 -12.16 10.99
C GLN A 15 1.00 -12.47 9.59
N ASP A 16 1.47 -13.57 8.99
CA ASP A 16 1.00 -14.05 7.69
C ASP A 16 -0.43 -14.57 7.80
N ALA A 17 -0.74 -15.39 8.81
CA ALA A 17 -2.09 -15.87 9.07
C ALA A 17 -3.07 -14.72 9.37
N GLU A 18 -2.64 -13.72 10.16
CA GLU A 18 -3.39 -12.47 10.39
C GLU A 18 -3.61 -11.71 9.07
N THR A 19 -2.58 -11.63 8.23
CA THR A 19 -2.64 -10.92 6.96
C THR A 19 -3.66 -11.52 6.00
N HIS A 20 -3.80 -12.85 6.03
CA HIS A 20 -4.77 -13.61 5.25
C HIS A 20 -6.15 -13.70 5.92
N GLY A 21 -6.39 -13.00 7.04
CA GLY A 21 -7.70 -12.88 7.66
C GLY A 21 -8.08 -14.03 8.60
N THR A 22 -7.11 -14.84 9.04
CA THR A 22 -7.35 -15.89 10.03
C THR A 22 -7.76 -15.26 11.37
N SER A 23 -8.75 -15.85 12.04
CA SER A 23 -9.20 -15.33 13.34
C SER A 23 -8.11 -15.43 14.41
N LEU A 24 -8.11 -14.47 15.35
CA LEU A 24 -7.18 -14.49 16.49
C LEU A 24 -7.25 -15.79 17.29
N ALA A 25 -8.46 -16.37 17.44
CA ALA A 25 -8.65 -17.63 18.13
C ALA A 25 -7.92 -18.80 17.45
N GLN A 26 -8.01 -18.90 16.12
CA GLN A 26 -7.33 -19.96 15.36
C GLN A 26 -5.81 -19.78 15.34
N ILE A 27 -5.31 -18.54 15.19
CA ILE A 27 -3.88 -18.26 15.28
C ILE A 27 -3.35 -18.62 16.68
N SER A 28 -4.10 -18.24 17.72
CA SER A 28 -3.78 -18.57 19.11
C SER A 28 -3.76 -20.07 19.35
N GLN A 29 -4.72 -20.82 18.79
CA GLN A 29 -4.80 -22.27 18.89
C GLN A 29 -3.62 -22.94 18.17
N ALA A 30 -3.27 -22.48 16.96
CA ALA A 30 -2.14 -23.01 16.19
C ALA A 30 -0.80 -22.81 16.91
N GLY A 31 -0.60 -21.64 17.53
CA GLY A 31 0.59 -21.33 18.31
C GLY A 31 0.57 -21.84 19.77
N ARG A 32 -0.59 -22.35 20.24
CA ARG A 32 -0.89 -22.60 21.66
C ARG A 32 -0.57 -21.39 22.55
N TRP A 33 -0.89 -20.20 22.08
CA TRP A 33 -0.66 -18.96 22.80
C TRP A 33 -1.89 -18.54 23.59
N ASN A 34 -1.67 -17.72 24.61
CA ASN A 34 -2.71 -16.87 25.15
C ASN A 34 -2.92 -15.69 24.17
N GLN A 35 -4.17 -15.31 23.90
CA GLN A 35 -4.49 -14.22 22.98
C GLN A 35 -3.83 -12.89 23.37
N SER A 36 -3.68 -12.57 24.67
CA SER A 36 -3.01 -11.33 25.09
C SER A 36 -1.55 -11.30 24.69
N VAL A 37 -0.85 -12.43 24.84
CA VAL A 37 0.56 -12.61 24.46
C VAL A 37 0.73 -12.60 22.94
N LEU A 38 -0.19 -13.23 22.20
CA LEU A 38 -0.22 -13.19 20.75
C LEU A 38 -0.32 -11.76 20.22
N CYS A 39 -1.30 -11.00 20.73
CA CYS A 39 -1.52 -9.61 20.32
C CYS A 39 -0.34 -8.69 20.64
N GLN A 40 0.33 -8.89 21.78
CA GLN A 40 1.46 -8.03 22.17
C GLN A 40 2.78 -8.40 21.49
N ALA A 41 3.07 -9.69 21.30
CA ALA A 41 4.41 -10.15 20.91
C ALA A 41 4.54 -10.51 19.42
N TYR A 42 3.43 -10.85 18.75
CA TYR A 42 3.50 -11.53 17.44
C TYR A 42 2.69 -10.87 16.33
N LEU A 43 1.65 -10.09 16.61
CA LEU A 43 0.81 -9.49 15.56
C LEU A 43 1.32 -8.14 15.04
N THR A 44 0.82 -7.74 13.86
CA THR A 44 1.18 -6.45 13.20
C THR A 44 0.38 -5.25 13.73
N HIS A 45 -0.58 -5.48 14.63
CA HIS A 45 -1.39 -4.47 15.34
C HIS A 45 -2.38 -3.65 14.49
N LEU A 46 -2.55 -3.94 13.21
CA LEU A 46 -3.52 -3.19 12.39
C LEU A 46 -4.88 -3.89 12.37
N PRO A 47 -5.94 -3.32 12.97
CA PRO A 47 -7.28 -3.90 12.95
C PRO A 47 -7.91 -3.69 11.57
N ARG A 48 -7.44 -4.42 10.55
CA ARG A 48 -7.77 -4.18 9.13
C ARG A 48 -9.27 -4.21 8.83
N GLN A 49 -10.02 -5.09 9.50
CA GLN A 49 -11.47 -5.14 9.38
C GLN A 49 -12.11 -3.82 9.83
N PHE A 50 -11.71 -3.30 10.99
CA PHE A 50 -12.16 -2.00 11.49
C PHE A 50 -11.74 -0.86 10.54
N MET A 51 -10.48 -0.87 10.07
CA MET A 51 -9.98 0.15 9.15
C MET A 51 -10.77 0.20 7.84
N ARG A 52 -11.17 -0.96 7.28
CA ARG A 52 -12.02 -1.03 6.08
C ARG A 52 -13.39 -0.42 6.33
N ILE A 53 -14.05 -0.81 7.42
CA ILE A 53 -15.38 -0.30 7.80
C ILE A 53 -15.35 1.22 7.98
N VAL A 54 -14.35 1.75 8.70
CA VAL A 54 -14.20 3.20 8.91
C VAL A 54 -13.88 3.94 7.61
N ALA A 55 -13.19 3.29 6.67
CA ALA A 55 -12.94 3.83 5.33
C ALA A 55 -14.15 3.67 4.38
N GLY A 56 -15.30 3.16 4.86
CA GLY A 56 -16.53 3.01 4.08
C GLY A 56 -16.60 1.74 3.22
N PHE A 57 -15.69 0.78 3.41
CA PHE A 57 -15.68 -0.50 2.71
C PHE A 57 -16.30 -1.61 3.57
N SER A 58 -16.59 -2.76 2.95
CA SER A 58 -17.02 -3.94 3.70
C SER A 58 -15.89 -4.48 4.59
N ALA A 59 -16.28 -5.26 5.60
CA ALA A 59 -15.33 -5.95 6.48
C ALA A 59 -14.41 -6.93 5.72
N SER A 60 -14.94 -7.50 4.62
CA SER A 60 -14.31 -8.57 3.86
C SER A 60 -13.12 -8.07 3.05
N PRO A 61 -11.99 -8.81 3.01
CA PRO A 61 -10.90 -8.49 2.12
C PRO A 61 -11.32 -8.66 0.65
N GLY A 62 -10.68 -7.90 -0.24
CA GLY A 62 -10.87 -8.02 -1.70
C GLY A 62 -12.13 -7.37 -2.23
N ASP A 63 -13.05 -6.92 -1.37
CA ASP A 63 -14.38 -6.47 -1.77
C ASP A 63 -14.46 -5.00 -2.24
N TYR A 64 -13.37 -4.47 -2.81
CA TYR A 64 -13.33 -3.09 -3.28
C TYR A 64 -12.69 -3.00 -4.66
N PHE A 65 -13.23 -2.11 -5.48
CA PHE A 65 -12.70 -1.79 -6.79
C PHE A 65 -12.33 -0.31 -6.85
N LEU A 66 -11.12 -0.03 -7.33
CA LEU A 66 -10.61 1.32 -7.48
C LEU A 66 -10.32 1.61 -8.95
N ALA A 67 -11.37 1.99 -9.70
CA ALA A 67 -11.30 2.26 -11.13
C ALA A 67 -10.13 3.18 -11.53
N ARG A 68 -9.95 4.27 -10.78
CA ARG A 68 -8.87 5.24 -11.04
C ARG A 68 -7.47 4.68 -10.86
N ALA A 69 -7.30 3.58 -10.13
CA ALA A 69 -6.01 2.91 -9.97
C ALA A 69 -5.75 1.81 -11.01
N ALA A 70 -6.61 1.69 -12.04
CA ALA A 70 -6.41 0.74 -13.13
C ALA A 70 -5.15 1.07 -13.97
N ASN A 71 -4.82 2.36 -14.11
CA ASN A 71 -3.60 2.81 -14.75
C ASN A 71 -2.51 3.07 -13.71
N GLU A 72 -1.42 2.32 -13.78
CA GLU A 72 -0.24 2.64 -13.00
C GLU A 72 0.41 3.93 -13.55
N PRO A 73 0.71 4.93 -12.70
CA PRO A 73 1.29 6.17 -13.18
C PRO A 73 2.65 5.94 -13.85
N PRO A 74 2.93 6.54 -15.02
CA PRO A 74 4.25 6.47 -15.65
C PRO A 74 5.37 6.89 -14.70
N TYR A 75 6.47 6.12 -14.67
CA TYR A 75 7.59 6.41 -13.77
C TYR A 75 8.19 7.81 -13.98
N VAL A 76 8.10 8.35 -15.20
CA VAL A 76 8.51 9.73 -15.51
C VAL A 76 7.72 10.78 -14.75
N LEU A 77 6.43 10.55 -14.46
CA LEU A 77 5.60 11.42 -13.62
C LEU A 77 5.85 11.13 -12.14
N GLN A 78 6.03 9.86 -11.78
CA GLN A 78 6.33 9.45 -10.40
C GLN A 78 7.57 10.16 -9.85
N LYS A 79 8.69 10.12 -10.56
CA LYS A 79 9.97 10.68 -10.08
C LYS A 79 9.98 12.22 -9.94
N GLN A 80 9.00 12.90 -10.54
CA GLN A 80 8.83 14.35 -10.39
C GLN A 80 8.18 14.71 -9.04
N LEU A 81 7.42 13.80 -8.42
CA LEU A 81 6.96 13.95 -7.04
C LEU A 81 8.06 13.52 -6.08
N TRP A 82 8.52 14.41 -5.21
CA TRP A 82 9.60 14.12 -4.26
C TRP A 82 10.86 13.55 -4.95
N PRO A 83 11.55 14.31 -5.83
CA PRO A 83 12.68 13.79 -6.62
C PRO A 83 13.84 13.25 -5.78
N TRP A 84 13.99 13.72 -4.54
CA TRP A 84 14.99 13.25 -3.59
C TRP A 84 14.90 11.75 -3.29
N ILE A 85 13.74 11.10 -3.51
CA ILE A 85 13.62 9.65 -3.36
C ILE A 85 14.59 8.92 -4.29
N GLU A 86 14.82 9.42 -5.51
CA GLU A 86 15.75 8.79 -6.46
C GLU A 86 17.21 8.85 -6.00
N GLU A 87 17.54 9.81 -5.14
CA GLU A 87 18.86 9.91 -4.52
C GLU A 87 18.98 8.96 -3.33
N TRP A 88 17.96 8.89 -2.48
CA TRP A 88 18.03 8.17 -1.21
C TRP A 88 17.73 6.68 -1.32
N GLU A 89 16.82 6.26 -2.20
CA GLU A 89 16.44 4.84 -2.34
C GLU A 89 17.66 3.95 -2.66
N PRO A 90 18.54 4.29 -3.63
CA PRO A 90 19.74 3.51 -3.89
C PRO A 90 20.70 3.41 -2.70
N ARG A 91 20.79 4.47 -1.86
CA ARG A 91 21.62 4.47 -0.65
C ARG A 91 21.10 3.46 0.36
N PHE A 92 19.79 3.47 0.62
CA PHE A 92 19.14 2.51 1.51
C PHE A 92 19.22 1.08 0.98
N GLU A 93 19.09 0.87 -0.33
CA GLU A 93 19.28 -0.45 -0.94
C GLU A 93 20.71 -0.97 -0.79
N ALA A 94 21.72 -0.13 -1.07
CA ALA A 94 23.12 -0.48 -0.87
C ALA A 94 23.40 -0.83 0.60
N ARG A 95 22.86 -0.02 1.53
CA ARG A 95 22.99 -0.26 2.96
C ARG A 95 22.32 -1.56 3.40
N ALA A 96 21.13 -1.89 2.87
CA ALA A 96 20.47 -3.16 3.13
C ALA A 96 21.31 -4.37 2.67
N ARG A 97 22.14 -4.19 1.64
CA ARG A 97 23.14 -5.18 1.16
C ARG A 97 24.46 -5.11 1.95
N ARG A 98 24.54 -4.32 3.02
CA ARG A 98 25.73 -4.04 3.84
C ARG A 98 26.88 -3.40 3.06
N GLN A 99 26.55 -2.63 2.04
CA GLN A 99 27.52 -1.87 1.25
C GLN A 99 27.58 -0.44 1.77
N CYS A 100 28.77 0.14 1.80
CA CYS A 100 28.94 1.57 2.06
C CYS A 100 28.63 2.34 0.79
N TRP A 101 27.89 3.45 0.92
CA TRP A 101 27.68 4.36 -0.19
C TRP A 101 28.94 5.18 -0.43
N ALA A 102 29.36 5.32 -1.69
CA ALA A 102 30.64 5.95 -2.05
C ALA A 102 30.73 7.43 -1.61
N GLU A 103 29.60 8.14 -1.58
CA GLU A 103 29.52 9.56 -1.22
C GLU A 103 29.24 9.80 0.28
N GLY A 104 29.11 8.74 1.09
CA GLY A 104 28.74 8.82 2.51
C GLY A 104 27.26 9.19 2.75
N GLY A 105 26.89 9.41 4.02
CA GLY A 105 25.57 9.96 4.39
C GLY A 105 24.50 8.96 4.82
N LEU A 106 24.83 7.66 4.91
CA LEU A 106 23.97 6.63 5.50
C LEU A 106 24.83 5.67 6.34
N ASP A 107 25.36 6.22 7.43
CA ASP A 107 26.38 5.55 8.25
C ASP A 107 25.77 4.43 9.13
N ASP A 108 24.50 4.61 9.52
CA ASP A 108 23.74 3.71 10.38
C ASP A 108 22.48 3.12 9.70
N ASP A 109 21.99 2.01 10.25
CA ASP A 109 20.72 1.43 9.83
C ASP A 109 19.56 2.30 10.33
N ASP A 110 18.84 2.95 9.42
CA ASP A 110 17.62 3.71 9.73
C ASP A 110 16.38 3.05 9.12
N LEU A 111 15.74 2.17 9.90
CA LEU A 111 14.52 1.48 9.49
C LEU A 111 13.33 2.43 9.32
N ALA A 112 13.31 3.55 10.05
CA ALA A 112 12.21 4.50 9.97
C ALA A 112 12.29 5.31 8.67
N ALA A 113 13.48 5.77 8.30
CA ALA A 113 13.72 6.46 7.04
C ALA A 113 13.50 5.55 5.82
N ASP A 114 13.94 4.30 5.86
CA ASP A 114 13.65 3.30 4.82
C ASP A 114 12.13 3.08 4.66
N GLY A 115 11.42 2.90 5.79
CA GLY A 115 9.95 2.78 5.79
C GLY A 115 9.25 4.03 5.26
N PHE A 116 9.76 5.22 5.60
CA PHE A 116 9.25 6.49 5.11
C PHE A 116 9.44 6.64 3.60
N LEU A 117 10.61 6.30 3.06
CA LEU A 117 10.86 6.32 1.61
C LEU A 117 9.87 5.42 0.86
N LYS A 118 9.67 4.19 1.35
CA LYS A 118 8.70 3.24 0.79
C LYS A 118 7.27 3.79 0.84
N LEU A 119 6.90 4.45 1.93
CA LEU A 119 5.60 5.12 2.05
C LEU A 119 5.46 6.23 1.01
N MET A 120 6.45 7.11 0.89
CA MET A 120 6.40 8.24 -0.05
C MET A 120 6.32 7.74 -1.50
N ARG A 121 7.07 6.69 -1.84
CA ARG A 121 6.95 6.01 -3.15
C ARG A 121 5.55 5.46 -3.38
N ARG A 122 4.95 4.81 -2.38
CA ARG A 122 3.57 4.31 -2.48
C ARG A 122 2.57 5.45 -2.67
N LEU A 123 2.78 6.59 -2.02
CA LEU A 123 1.91 7.76 -2.16
C LEU A 123 1.97 8.36 -3.57
N ARG A 124 3.07 8.25 -4.32
CA ARG A 124 3.11 8.68 -5.74
C ARG A 124 2.06 7.94 -6.57
N ILE A 125 1.93 6.64 -6.35
CA ILE A 125 1.00 5.75 -7.07
C ILE A 125 -0.46 6.06 -6.69
N VAL A 126 -0.71 6.54 -5.47
CA VAL A 126 -2.06 6.91 -5.00
C VAL A 126 -2.42 8.34 -5.44
N LEU A 127 -1.49 9.29 -5.31
CA LEU A 127 -1.78 10.71 -5.55
C LEU A 127 -1.95 11.05 -7.02
N LEU A 128 -1.15 10.48 -7.92
CA LEU A 128 -1.20 10.84 -9.34
C LEU A 128 -2.58 10.52 -9.97
N PRO A 129 -3.16 9.30 -9.82
CA PRO A 129 -4.48 9.04 -10.36
C PRO A 129 -5.59 9.84 -9.64
N ASP A 130 -5.48 10.03 -8.32
CA ASP A 130 -6.45 10.83 -7.56
C ASP A 130 -6.49 12.27 -8.08
N LEU A 131 -5.32 12.88 -8.30
CA LEU A 131 -5.21 14.24 -8.81
C LEU A 131 -5.64 14.35 -10.29
N ALA A 132 -5.44 13.31 -11.10
CA ALA A 132 -5.95 13.26 -12.47
C ALA A 132 -7.49 13.32 -12.53
N VAL A 133 -8.16 12.69 -11.55
CA VAL A 133 -9.62 12.75 -11.39
C VAL A 133 -10.07 14.10 -10.80
N LEU A 134 -9.30 14.67 -9.87
CA LEU A 134 -9.67 15.91 -9.17
C LEU A 134 -9.39 17.19 -9.98
N GLN A 135 -8.43 17.17 -10.90
CA GLN A 135 -7.99 18.36 -11.63
C GLN A 135 -9.12 19.09 -12.37
N PRO A 136 -10.01 18.42 -13.12
CA PRO A 136 -11.13 19.11 -13.79
C PRO A 136 -12.14 19.73 -12.82
N ARG A 137 -12.24 19.18 -11.59
CA ARG A 137 -13.17 19.66 -10.57
C ARG A 137 -12.62 20.84 -9.79
N TYR A 138 -11.31 20.93 -9.68
CA TYR A 138 -10.62 21.98 -8.92
C TYR A 138 -9.44 22.58 -9.73
N PRO A 139 -9.69 23.08 -10.95
CA PRO A 139 -8.61 23.50 -11.86
C PRO A 139 -7.82 24.71 -11.34
N SER A 140 -8.41 25.48 -10.42
CA SER A 140 -7.78 26.67 -9.82
C SER A 140 -6.77 26.36 -8.71
N LEU A 141 -6.58 25.08 -8.34
CA LEU A 141 -5.60 24.74 -7.30
C LEU A 141 -4.18 25.05 -7.81
N PRO A 142 -3.38 25.85 -7.08
CA PRO A 142 -2.10 26.38 -7.59
C PRO A 142 -1.09 25.32 -7.99
N PHE A 143 -1.09 24.16 -7.32
CA PHE A 143 -0.12 23.11 -7.60
C PHE A 143 -0.32 22.47 -8.99
N PHE A 144 -1.52 22.55 -9.59
CA PHE A 144 -1.75 22.09 -10.96
C PHE A 144 -0.98 22.90 -12.03
N ALA A 145 -0.48 24.09 -11.67
CA ALA A 145 0.36 24.88 -12.57
C ALA A 145 1.81 24.35 -12.67
N TYR A 146 2.21 23.40 -11.82
CA TYR A 146 3.58 22.91 -11.73
C TYR A 146 3.69 21.42 -12.08
N ALA A 147 4.88 21.02 -12.51
CA ALA A 147 5.22 19.61 -12.72
C ALA A 147 4.96 18.79 -11.43
N PRO A 148 4.46 17.55 -11.53
CA PRO A 148 4.16 16.81 -12.75
C PRO A 148 2.75 17.01 -13.30
N PHE A 149 2.02 18.05 -12.87
CA PHE A 149 0.60 18.18 -13.19
C PHE A 149 0.29 19.03 -14.43
N ASN A 150 1.31 19.26 -15.23
CA ASN A 150 1.26 20.02 -16.47
C ASN A 150 2.06 19.27 -17.56
N GLY A 151 1.77 19.57 -18.83
CA GLY A 151 2.46 18.97 -19.97
C GLY A 151 1.84 17.68 -20.51
N SER A 152 2.36 17.23 -21.64
CA SER A 152 1.81 16.11 -22.44
C SER A 152 1.71 14.81 -21.67
N GLU A 153 2.74 14.43 -20.93
CA GLU A 153 2.81 13.17 -20.20
C GLU A 153 1.74 13.10 -19.11
N TRP A 154 1.48 14.22 -18.45
CA TRP A 154 0.40 14.35 -17.49
C TRP A 154 -0.96 14.30 -18.17
N ASP A 155 -1.15 15.06 -19.24
CA ASP A 155 -2.44 15.15 -19.94
C ASP A 155 -2.86 13.78 -20.49
N GLU A 156 -1.94 13.05 -21.12
CA GLU A 156 -2.17 11.68 -21.61
C GLU A 156 -2.56 10.73 -20.48
N PHE A 157 -1.77 10.71 -19.41
CA PHE A 157 -2.05 9.87 -18.23
C PHE A 157 -3.41 10.23 -17.59
N ALA A 158 -3.69 11.52 -17.44
CA ALA A 158 -4.89 11.99 -16.77
C ALA A 158 -6.15 11.71 -17.60
N VAL A 159 -6.06 11.79 -18.93
CA VAL A 159 -7.14 11.36 -19.84
C VAL A 159 -7.39 9.86 -19.71
N ALA A 160 -6.35 9.03 -19.69
CA ALA A 160 -6.48 7.58 -19.53
C ALA A 160 -7.17 7.22 -18.19
N VAL A 161 -6.68 7.77 -17.07
CA VAL A 161 -7.27 7.56 -15.73
C VAL A 161 -8.75 7.94 -15.70
N ARG A 162 -9.11 9.10 -16.28
CA ARG A 162 -10.51 9.55 -16.28
C ARG A 162 -11.41 8.72 -17.19
N SER A 163 -10.88 8.26 -18.32
CA SER A 163 -11.62 7.40 -19.25
C SER A 163 -11.96 6.07 -18.58
N ASP A 164 -10.98 5.48 -17.88
CA ASP A 164 -11.19 4.26 -17.11
C ASP A 164 -12.11 4.48 -15.92
N ALA A 165 -12.00 5.61 -15.21
CA ALA A 165 -12.89 5.93 -14.11
C ALA A 165 -14.35 6.13 -14.56
N ALA A 166 -14.58 6.67 -15.75
CA ALA A 166 -15.92 6.90 -16.31
C ALA A 166 -16.53 5.63 -16.93
N GLY A 167 -15.72 4.79 -17.58
CA GLY A 167 -16.14 3.54 -18.21
C GLY A 167 -16.08 2.31 -17.30
N ALA A 168 -15.57 2.48 -16.08
CA ALA A 168 -15.37 1.41 -15.13
C ALA A 168 -16.68 0.75 -14.71
N THR A 169 -16.89 -0.47 -15.19
CA THR A 169 -17.82 -1.41 -14.58
C THR A 169 -17.07 -2.20 -13.51
N GLU A 170 -17.67 -2.36 -12.34
CA GLU A 170 -17.09 -3.20 -11.30
C GLU A 170 -16.84 -4.63 -11.84
N PRO A 171 -15.63 -5.21 -11.65
CA PRO A 171 -15.31 -6.54 -12.15
C PRO A 171 -16.35 -7.59 -11.71
N LEU A 172 -16.76 -8.45 -12.65
CA LEU A 172 -17.74 -9.51 -12.39
C LEU A 172 -17.33 -10.41 -11.21
N SER A 173 -16.02 -10.64 -11.02
CA SER A 173 -15.50 -11.40 -9.89
C SER A 173 -15.88 -10.82 -8.52
N LEU A 174 -15.91 -9.49 -8.40
CA LEU A 174 -16.32 -8.81 -7.17
C LEU A 174 -17.84 -8.88 -6.96
N LEU A 175 -18.61 -8.70 -8.03
CA LEU A 175 -20.06 -8.87 -7.98
C LEU A 175 -20.45 -10.30 -7.55
N VAL A 176 -19.76 -11.31 -8.11
CA VAL A 176 -19.96 -12.72 -7.73
C VAL A 176 -19.55 -12.96 -6.27
N GLN A 177 -18.42 -12.42 -5.81
CA GLN A 177 -18.01 -12.54 -4.41
C GLN A 177 -19.03 -11.92 -3.43
N ARG A 178 -19.63 -10.77 -3.77
CA ARG A 178 -20.67 -10.14 -2.94
C ARG A 178 -21.98 -10.90 -2.95
N ALA A 179 -22.36 -11.50 -4.08
CA ALA A 179 -23.61 -12.23 -4.22
C ALA A 179 -23.55 -13.64 -3.64
N LEU A 180 -22.35 -14.25 -3.56
CA LEU A 180 -22.16 -15.63 -3.10
C LEU A 180 -22.80 -15.94 -1.73
N PRO A 181 -22.66 -15.09 -0.70
CA PRO A 181 -23.29 -15.32 0.60
C PRO A 181 -24.82 -15.43 0.52
N GLU A 182 -25.47 -14.62 -0.33
CA GLU A 182 -26.93 -14.67 -0.50
C GLU A 182 -27.38 -15.86 -1.34
N LEU A 183 -26.57 -16.29 -2.30
CA LEU A 183 -26.83 -17.49 -3.12
C LEU A 183 -26.57 -18.80 -2.35
N SER A 184 -25.69 -18.77 -1.36
CA SER A 184 -25.39 -19.93 -0.49
C SER A 184 -26.38 -20.12 0.67
N GLY A 185 -27.42 -19.30 0.76
CA GLY A 185 -28.49 -19.39 1.75
C GLY A 185 -29.53 -20.49 1.50
N VAL A 186 -29.16 -21.57 0.78
CA VAL A 186 -29.95 -22.81 0.61
C VAL A 186 -29.19 -23.97 1.24
#